data_AF-A0A3D5MMN6-F1
#
_entry.id   AF-A0A3D5MMN6-F1
#
_cell.length_a   1.000
_cell.length_b   1.000
_cell.length_c   1.000
_cell.angle_alpha   90.00
_cell.angle_beta   90.00
_cell.angle_gamma   90.00
#
_symmetry.space_group_name_H-M   'P 1'
#
loop_
_entity.id
_entity.type
_entity.pdbx_description
1 polymer ?
#
loop_
_entity_poly.entity_id
_entity_poly.type
_entity_poly.pdbx_seq_one_letter_code
_entity_poly.pdbx_strand_id
1 'polypeptide(L)'
;MGGFFGDGPPRAGGGTQGPYLRLLLTVMAIVSLAAGLVLGLSTVLPDLGGRDPARDRIAEGVRAGHGDIWVDLGGLDRYQATGVLEDVAADLTVLPRNAYLDRSTGGVVPAVEGRRLDVAATVARSLQAAPGEAVPFVFFPVPPTVTLADFPQAPVFHADPAKKAVAIILNIAWGDEHLDLICRLVEEAGGRL
;
A
#
# COMPACT_ATOMS: atom_id res chain seq x y z
N MET A 1 16.58 0.64 97.93
CA MET A 1 17.22 1.72 97.15
C MET A 1 18.02 1.01 96.07
N GLY A 2 17.62 0.93 94.81
CA GLY A 2 17.16 1.99 93.91
C GLY A 2 18.31 2.28 92.94
N GLY A 3 18.11 2.09 91.63
CA GLY A 3 19.08 2.48 90.60
C GLY A 3 19.04 1.62 89.33
N PHE A 4 18.40 2.15 88.30
CA PHE A 4 18.16 1.62 86.96
C PHE A 4 19.10 2.33 85.96
N PHE A 5 19.73 1.64 85.01
CA PHE A 5 20.32 2.08 83.72
C PHE A 5 21.09 0.84 83.17
N GLY A 6 21.08 0.40 81.92
CA GLY A 6 20.51 0.83 80.65
C GLY A 6 21.30 0.11 79.53
N ASP A 7 20.59 -0.68 78.72
CA ASP A 7 20.79 -1.14 77.33
C ASP A 7 22.07 -1.76 76.74
N GLY A 8 21.82 -2.86 76.01
CA GLY A 8 22.51 -3.26 74.79
C GLY A 8 21.98 -4.61 74.26
N PRO A 9 21.25 -4.69 73.13
CA PRO A 9 20.85 -5.98 72.57
C PRO A 9 22.06 -6.66 71.89
N PRO A 10 22.11 -8.01 71.89
CA PRO A 10 23.17 -8.74 71.19
C PRO A 10 23.08 -8.50 69.68
N ARG A 11 24.22 -8.17 69.07
CA ARG A 11 24.36 -8.13 67.61
C ARG A 11 24.09 -9.52 67.03
N ALA A 12 23.00 -9.65 66.27
CA ALA A 12 22.72 -10.86 65.52
C ALA A 12 23.80 -11.05 64.44
N GLY A 13 24.55 -12.14 64.58
CA GLY A 13 25.58 -12.57 63.66
C GLY A 13 25.04 -12.79 62.25
N GLY A 14 25.87 -12.43 61.27
CA GLY A 14 25.58 -12.60 59.86
C GLY A 14 25.23 -14.03 59.51
N GLY A 15 24.02 -14.23 59.02
CA GLY A 15 23.61 -15.46 58.35
C GLY A 15 24.38 -15.59 57.04
N THR A 16 25.48 -16.32 57.06
CA THR A 16 26.10 -16.90 55.87
C THR A 16 25.06 -17.72 55.13
N GLN A 17 24.49 -17.16 54.05
CA GLN A 17 23.74 -17.94 53.07
C GLN A 17 24.63 -19.10 52.60
N GLY A 18 24.21 -20.34 52.89
CA GLY A 18 25.02 -21.53 52.66
C GLY A 18 25.44 -21.66 51.19
N PRO A 19 26.61 -22.29 50.92
CA PRO A 19 27.17 -22.39 49.57
C PRO A 19 26.22 -23.04 48.55
N TYR A 20 25.36 -23.95 49.02
CA TYR A 20 24.34 -24.62 48.21
C TYR A 20 23.23 -23.68 47.74
N LEU A 21 22.79 -22.73 48.58
CA LEU A 21 21.74 -21.77 48.22
C LEU A 21 22.25 -20.80 47.14
N ARG A 22 23.51 -20.37 47.26
CA ARG A 22 24.15 -19.52 46.24
C ARG A 22 24.28 -20.26 44.91
N LEU A 23 24.77 -21.50 44.93
CA LEU A 23 24.90 -22.32 43.72
C LEU A 23 23.54 -22.54 43.03
N LEU A 24 22.49 -22.86 43.80
CA LEU A 24 21.15 -23.08 43.27
C LEU A 24 20.58 -21.81 42.61
N LEU A 25 20.75 -20.65 43.24
CA LEU A 25 20.29 -19.37 42.69
C LEU A 25 21.04 -19.00 41.39
N THR A 26 22.35 -19.26 41.30
CA THR A 26 23.11 -18.99 40.07
C THR A 26 22.68 -19.91 38.93
N VAL A 27 22.47 -21.20 39.21
CA VAL A 27 21.99 -22.16 38.20
C VAL A 27 20.60 -21.77 37.71
N MET A 28 19.68 -21.43 38.62
CA MET A 28 18.33 -20.97 38.25
C MET A 28 18.38 -19.70 37.41
N ALA A 29 19.24 -18.73 37.74
CA ALA A 29 19.40 -17.50 36.96
C ALA A 29 19.93 -17.76 35.55
N ILE A 30 20.88 -18.71 35.39
CA ILE A 30 21.39 -19.10 34.06
C ILE A 30 20.31 -19.80 33.24
N VAL A 31 19.52 -20.69 33.86
CA VAL A 31 18.41 -21.38 33.18
C VAL A 31 17.33 -20.38 32.76
N SER A 32 16.98 -19.42 33.60
CA SER A 32 16.02 -18.37 33.26
C SER A 32 16.54 -17.44 32.16
N LEU A 33 17.84 -17.10 32.17
CA LEU A 33 18.46 -16.30 31.12
C LEU A 33 18.49 -17.06 29.78
N ALA A 34 18.82 -18.36 29.80
CA ALA A 34 18.81 -19.20 28.61
C ALA A 34 17.39 -19.36 28.04
N ALA A 35 16.39 -19.59 28.90
CA ALA A 35 14.99 -19.67 28.49
C ALA A 35 14.48 -18.33 27.92
N GLY A 36 14.85 -17.21 28.55
CA GLY A 36 14.53 -15.87 28.06
C GLY A 36 15.20 -15.55 26.72
N LEU A 37 16.42 -16.03 26.49
CA LEU A 37 17.11 -15.88 25.22
C LEU A 37 16.43 -16.71 24.12
N VAL A 38 16.04 -17.95 24.40
CA VAL A 38 15.34 -18.82 23.43
C VAL A 38 13.97 -18.25 23.06
N LEU A 39 13.20 -17.78 24.05
CA LEU A 39 11.90 -17.15 23.83
C LEU A 39 12.03 -15.78 23.14
N GLY A 40 13.03 -14.99 23.52
CA GLY A 40 13.34 -13.70 22.88
C GLY A 40 13.77 -13.88 21.42
N LEU A 41 14.63 -14.86 21.14
CA LEU A 41 15.12 -15.15 19.80
C LEU A 41 13.99 -15.67 18.88
N SER A 42 13.03 -16.42 19.42
CA SER A 42 11.85 -16.90 18.69
C SER A 42 10.88 -15.80 18.26
N THR A 43 10.85 -14.65 18.95
CA THR A 43 9.98 -13.52 18.60
C THR A 43 10.65 -12.51 17.68
N VAL A 44 11.99 -12.44 17.70
CA VAL A 44 12.79 -11.54 16.85
C VAL A 44 13.05 -12.14 15.47
N LEU A 45 12.96 -13.47 15.30
CA LEU A 45 13.24 -14.17 14.04
C LEU A 45 12.02 -14.97 13.52
N PRO A 46 10.88 -14.35 13.21
CA PRO A 46 9.78 -15.04 12.54
C PRO A 46 10.11 -15.47 11.09
N ASP A 47 11.24 -15.02 10.52
CA ASP A 47 11.54 -15.10 9.07
C ASP A 47 12.65 -16.10 8.67
N LEU A 48 13.11 -16.96 9.60
CA LEU A 48 14.09 -18.03 9.28
C LEU A 48 13.44 -19.39 8.99
N GLY A 49 12.13 -19.53 9.20
CA GLY A 49 11.35 -20.65 8.70
C GLY A 49 10.89 -20.31 7.28
N GLY A 50 11.51 -20.94 6.28
CA GLY A 50 11.23 -20.67 4.86
C GLY A 50 9.74 -20.49 4.59
N ARG A 51 9.39 -19.44 3.81
CA ARG A 51 8.02 -19.17 3.37
C ARG A 51 7.41 -20.46 2.86
N ASP A 52 6.42 -20.98 3.58
CA ASP A 52 5.63 -22.11 3.12
C ASP A 52 4.99 -21.72 1.78
N PRO A 53 5.34 -22.36 0.66
CA PRO A 53 4.79 -22.02 -0.64
C PRO A 53 3.26 -22.21 -0.70
N ALA A 54 2.68 -22.97 0.24
CA ALA A 54 1.23 -23.07 0.38
C ALA A 54 0.56 -21.80 0.94
N ARG A 55 1.30 -20.93 1.65
CA ARG A 55 0.80 -19.65 2.18
C ARG A 55 0.92 -18.48 1.20
N ASP A 56 1.64 -18.64 0.08
CA ASP A 56 1.77 -17.63 -0.98
C ASP A 56 0.88 -17.97 -2.19
N ARG A 57 -0.25 -18.65 -1.93
CA ARG A 57 -1.29 -18.96 -2.91
C ARG A 57 -2.47 -18.02 -2.78
N ILE A 58 -3.03 -17.65 -3.92
CA ILE A 58 -4.23 -16.83 -4.02
C ILE A 58 -5.43 -17.68 -3.60
N ALA A 59 -6.34 -17.08 -2.83
CA ALA A 59 -7.55 -17.75 -2.37
C ALA A 59 -8.39 -18.28 -3.54
N GLU A 60 -9.05 -19.41 -3.35
CA GLU A 60 -9.87 -20.04 -4.40
C GLU A 60 -10.96 -19.10 -4.91
N GLY A 61 -11.18 -19.12 -6.24
CA GLY A 61 -12.18 -18.31 -6.92
C GLY A 61 -11.88 -16.81 -7.02
N VAL A 62 -10.70 -16.35 -6.58
CA VAL A 62 -10.27 -14.95 -6.78
C VAL A 62 -10.06 -14.70 -8.27
N ARG A 63 -10.68 -13.63 -8.77
CA ARG A 63 -10.54 -13.21 -10.16
C ARG A 63 -9.99 -11.79 -10.22
N ALA A 64 -9.05 -11.54 -11.12
CA ALA A 64 -8.53 -10.20 -11.35
C ALA A 64 -8.93 -9.67 -12.74
N GLY A 65 -9.29 -8.40 -12.84
CA GLY A 65 -9.77 -7.87 -14.12
C GLY A 65 -9.91 -6.36 -14.25
N HIS A 66 -10.17 -5.92 -15.48
CA HIS A 66 -10.51 -4.55 -15.83
C HIS A 66 -11.42 -4.53 -17.06
N GLY A 67 -12.57 -3.85 -16.97
CA GLY A 67 -13.55 -3.82 -18.05
C GLY A 67 -14.08 -5.22 -18.35
N ASP A 68 -13.89 -5.66 -19.59
CA ASP A 68 -14.36 -6.97 -20.08
C ASP A 68 -13.34 -8.10 -19.88
N ILE A 69 -12.11 -7.79 -19.48
CA ILE A 69 -11.04 -8.78 -19.29
C ILE A 69 -10.98 -9.19 -17.82
N TRP A 70 -11.25 -10.47 -17.57
CA TRP A 70 -11.18 -11.09 -16.25
C TRP A 70 -10.40 -12.41 -16.32
N VAL A 71 -9.48 -12.58 -15.39
CA VAL A 71 -8.58 -13.72 -15.30
C VAL A 71 -8.80 -14.40 -13.95
N ASP A 72 -8.98 -15.72 -13.97
CA ASP A 72 -9.04 -16.52 -12.75
C ASP A 72 -7.63 -16.75 -12.21
N LEU A 73 -7.42 -16.34 -10.96
CA LEU A 73 -6.15 -16.49 -10.25
C LEU A 73 -6.26 -17.44 -9.06
N GLY A 74 -7.43 -18.01 -8.80
CA GLY A 74 -7.67 -18.89 -7.67
C GLY A 74 -6.71 -20.08 -7.62
N GLY A 75 -6.14 -20.35 -6.44
CA GLY A 75 -5.24 -21.48 -6.21
C GLY A 75 -3.83 -21.32 -6.79
N LEU A 76 -3.58 -20.28 -7.60
CA LEU A 76 -2.27 -19.99 -8.16
C LEU A 76 -1.31 -19.47 -7.10
N ASP A 77 -0.05 -19.90 -7.17
CA ASP A 77 1.03 -19.23 -6.44
C ASP A 77 1.45 -17.92 -7.13
N ARG A 78 2.26 -17.12 -6.43
CA ARG A 78 2.78 -15.85 -6.95
C ARG A 78 3.43 -15.97 -8.33
N TYR A 79 4.24 -17.01 -8.57
CA TYR A 79 4.98 -17.15 -9.83
C TYR A 79 4.03 -17.48 -10.97
N GLN A 80 3.11 -18.41 -10.75
CA GLN A 80 2.06 -18.77 -11.71
C GLN A 80 1.16 -17.58 -12.03
N ALA A 81 0.68 -16.86 -11.00
CA ALA A 81 -0.16 -15.68 -11.18
C ALA A 81 0.57 -14.57 -11.94
N THR A 82 1.87 -14.39 -11.68
CA THR A 82 2.70 -13.42 -12.42
C THR A 82 2.75 -13.77 -13.90
N GLY A 83 3.05 -15.03 -14.26
CA GLY A 83 3.12 -15.46 -15.66
C GLY A 83 1.79 -15.27 -16.40
N VAL A 84 0.67 -15.66 -15.79
CA VAL A 84 -0.67 -15.46 -16.39
C VAL A 84 -0.96 -13.97 -16.60
N LEU A 85 -0.60 -13.11 -15.64
CA LEU A 85 -0.82 -11.67 -15.77
C LEU A 85 0.13 -11.01 -16.78
N GLU A 86 1.35 -11.51 -16.92
CA GLU A 86 2.30 -11.05 -17.95
C GLU A 86 1.78 -11.37 -19.36
N ASP A 87 1.18 -12.54 -19.56
CA ASP A 87 0.60 -12.94 -20.85
C ASP A 87 -0.52 -11.99 -21.30
N VAL A 88 -1.37 -11.52 -20.37
CA VAL A 88 -2.45 -10.57 -20.68
C VAL A 88 -2.02 -9.10 -20.61
N ALA A 89 -0.84 -8.79 -20.05
CA ALA A 89 -0.38 -7.42 -19.84
C ALA A 89 -0.20 -6.65 -21.16
N ALA A 90 0.19 -7.36 -22.22
CA ALA A 90 0.39 -6.77 -23.55
C ALA A 90 -0.92 -6.16 -24.09
N ASP A 91 -2.03 -6.88 -23.99
CA ASP A 91 -3.34 -6.45 -24.49
C ASP A 91 -3.94 -5.30 -23.67
N LEU A 92 -3.56 -5.21 -22.40
CA LEU A 92 -4.01 -4.17 -21.47
C LEU A 92 -3.19 -2.87 -21.56
N THR A 93 -2.06 -2.91 -22.28
CA THR A 93 -1.17 -1.77 -22.41
C THR A 93 -1.72 -0.76 -23.41
N VAL A 94 -1.88 0.48 -22.95
CA VAL A 94 -2.24 1.62 -23.80
C VAL A 94 -1.05 2.57 -23.84
N LEU A 95 -0.52 2.80 -25.04
CA LEU A 95 0.57 3.75 -25.23
C LEU A 95 0.10 5.19 -24.99
N PRO A 96 0.98 6.05 -24.43
CA PRO A 96 0.68 7.47 -24.33
C PRO A 96 0.55 8.10 -25.72
N ARG A 97 -0.27 9.15 -25.80
CA ARG A 97 -0.34 10.02 -26.97
C ARG A 97 0.27 11.38 -26.62
N ASN A 98 1.26 11.77 -27.40
CA ASN A 98 1.95 13.03 -27.25
C ASN A 98 1.03 14.22 -27.58
N ALA A 99 1.30 15.36 -26.95
CA ALA A 99 0.71 16.63 -27.34
C ALA A 99 1.15 17.00 -28.76
N TYR A 100 0.26 17.65 -29.50
CA TYR A 100 0.54 18.08 -30.87
C TYR A 100 -0.22 19.36 -31.23
N LEU A 101 0.26 20.09 -32.23
CA LEU A 101 -0.46 21.22 -32.80
C LEU A 101 -1.52 20.71 -33.78
N ASP A 102 -2.78 21.02 -33.50
CA ASP A 102 -3.86 20.76 -34.44
C ASP A 102 -3.86 21.81 -35.55
N ARG A 103 -3.80 21.33 -36.80
CA ARG A 103 -3.79 22.20 -37.98
C ARG A 103 -5.12 22.91 -38.20
N SER A 104 -6.23 22.34 -37.72
CA SER A 104 -7.56 22.90 -37.99
C SER A 104 -7.86 24.10 -37.10
N THR A 105 -7.49 24.02 -35.82
CA THR A 105 -7.71 25.10 -34.85
C THR A 105 -6.49 26.00 -34.65
N GLY A 106 -5.29 25.54 -35.03
CA GLY A 106 -4.03 26.21 -34.70
C GLY A 106 -3.66 26.15 -33.21
N GLY A 107 -4.47 25.46 -32.39
CA GLY A 107 -4.20 25.24 -30.97
C GLY A 107 -3.41 23.96 -30.72
N VAL A 108 -2.98 23.79 -29.47
CA VAL A 108 -2.35 22.57 -28.99
C VAL A 108 -3.40 21.63 -28.41
N VAL A 109 -3.35 20.37 -28.87
CA VAL A 109 -4.10 19.27 -28.29
C VAL A 109 -3.23 18.66 -27.18
N PRO A 110 -3.71 18.65 -25.91
CA PRO A 110 -2.95 18.11 -24.79
C PRO A 110 -2.69 16.62 -24.94
N ALA A 111 -1.55 16.18 -24.40
CA ALA A 111 -1.16 14.79 -24.35
C ALA A 111 -2.13 13.95 -23.48
N VAL A 112 -2.24 12.65 -23.79
CA VAL A 112 -2.97 11.67 -22.99
C VAL A 112 -2.01 10.62 -22.46
N GLU A 113 -2.07 10.37 -21.16
CA GLU A 113 -1.28 9.34 -20.51
C GLU A 113 -1.66 7.96 -21.02
N GLY A 114 -0.63 7.14 -21.24
CA GLY A 114 -0.80 5.72 -21.43
C GLY A 114 -0.97 5.02 -20.08
N ARG A 115 -1.16 3.70 -20.14
CA ARG A 115 -1.13 2.85 -18.96
C ARG A 115 -0.56 1.48 -19.30
N ARG A 116 0.05 0.84 -18.32
CA ARG A 116 0.48 -0.56 -18.39
C ARG A 116 0.09 -1.28 -17.11
N LEU A 117 -0.17 -2.58 -17.19
CA LEU A 117 -0.51 -3.38 -16.02
C LEU A 117 0.65 -3.38 -15.01
N ASP A 118 0.34 -3.09 -13.76
CA ASP A 118 1.22 -3.35 -12.63
C ASP A 118 0.96 -4.78 -12.14
N VAL A 119 1.71 -5.71 -12.74
CA VAL A 119 1.60 -7.14 -12.43
C VAL A 119 1.89 -7.39 -10.95
N ALA A 120 2.96 -6.80 -10.43
CA ALA A 120 3.39 -7.02 -9.05
C ALA A 120 2.33 -6.55 -8.04
N ALA A 121 1.77 -5.35 -8.22
CA ALA A 121 0.72 -4.86 -7.33
C ALA A 121 -0.59 -5.64 -7.49
N THR A 122 -0.94 -6.06 -8.71
CA THR A 122 -2.14 -6.87 -8.95
C THR A 122 -2.03 -8.24 -8.27
N VAL A 123 -0.89 -8.92 -8.39
CA VAL A 123 -0.62 -10.18 -7.69
C VAL A 123 -0.64 -9.98 -6.18
N ALA A 124 0.02 -8.93 -5.67
CA ALA A 124 0.05 -8.64 -4.24
C ALA A 124 -1.35 -8.40 -3.65
N ARG A 125 -2.23 -7.69 -4.38
CA ARG A 125 -3.63 -7.53 -3.98
C ARG A 125 -4.40 -8.84 -4.04
N SER A 126 -4.18 -9.64 -5.07
CA SER A 126 -4.87 -10.93 -5.25
C SER A 126 -4.50 -11.95 -4.16
N LEU A 127 -3.25 -11.93 -3.68
CA LEU A 127 -2.81 -12.76 -2.55
C LEU A 127 -3.45 -12.37 -1.21
N GLN A 128 -3.91 -11.12 -1.09
CA GLN A 128 -4.58 -10.61 0.12
C GLN A 128 -6.10 -10.68 0.01
N ALA A 129 -6.63 -11.08 -1.15
CA ALA A 129 -8.06 -11.11 -1.43
C ALA A 129 -8.75 -12.29 -0.75
N ALA A 130 -10.01 -12.09 -0.37
CA ALA A 130 -10.85 -13.15 0.17
C ALA A 130 -11.23 -14.16 -0.92
N PRO A 131 -11.55 -15.43 -0.56
CA PRO A 131 -12.05 -16.41 -1.52
C PRO A 131 -13.23 -15.86 -2.33
N GLY A 132 -13.19 -16.01 -3.65
CA GLY A 132 -14.23 -15.51 -4.56
C GLY A 132 -14.21 -14.01 -4.86
N GLU A 133 -13.26 -13.25 -4.30
CA GLU A 133 -13.20 -11.80 -4.48
C GLU A 133 -12.78 -11.39 -5.91
N ALA A 134 -13.37 -10.29 -6.39
CA ALA A 134 -13.03 -9.67 -7.67
C ALA A 134 -12.03 -8.52 -7.45
N VAL A 135 -10.80 -8.72 -7.87
CA VAL A 135 -9.69 -7.78 -7.66
C VAL A 135 -9.49 -6.93 -8.91
N PRO A 136 -9.65 -5.60 -8.85
CA PRO A 136 -9.38 -4.75 -10.00
C PRO A 136 -7.88 -4.73 -10.32
N PHE A 137 -7.54 -4.78 -11.60
CA PHE A 137 -6.16 -4.58 -12.06
C PHE A 137 -5.60 -3.24 -11.60
N VAL A 138 -4.33 -3.25 -11.24
CA VAL A 138 -3.55 -2.05 -10.90
C VAL A 138 -2.74 -1.64 -12.12
N PHE A 139 -2.67 -0.34 -12.41
CA PHE A 139 -1.96 0.17 -13.57
C PHE A 139 -0.91 1.21 -13.17
N PHE A 140 0.23 1.17 -13.86
CA PHE A 140 1.17 2.28 -13.90
C PHE A 140 0.78 3.26 -15.01
N PRO A 141 0.74 4.57 -14.73
CA PRO A 141 0.66 5.57 -15.78
C PRO A 141 1.96 5.54 -16.62
N VAL A 142 1.81 5.67 -17.93
CA VAL A 142 2.95 5.82 -18.85
C VAL A 142 2.92 7.26 -19.37
N PRO A 143 3.88 8.11 -18.98
CA PRO A 143 3.86 9.51 -19.36
C PRO A 143 4.18 9.68 -20.85
N PRO A 144 3.57 10.68 -21.52
CA PRO A 144 3.93 11.06 -22.88
C PRO A 144 5.31 11.75 -22.91
N THR A 145 5.97 11.67 -24.06
CA THR A 145 7.27 12.33 -24.29
C THR A 145 7.10 13.83 -24.51
N VAL A 146 6.06 14.23 -25.23
CA VAL A 146 5.75 15.64 -25.52
C VAL A 146 4.45 15.99 -24.81
N THR A 147 4.50 17.06 -24.04
CA THR A 147 3.44 17.53 -23.16
C THR A 147 2.96 18.92 -23.57
N LEU A 148 1.94 19.43 -22.87
CA LEU A 148 1.48 20.80 -23.07
C LEU A 148 2.57 21.85 -22.77
N ALA A 149 3.51 21.54 -21.87
CA ALA A 149 4.59 22.44 -21.49
C ALA A 149 5.54 22.76 -22.65
N ASP A 150 5.61 21.89 -23.66
CA ASP A 150 6.43 22.08 -24.85
C ASP A 150 5.81 23.10 -25.84
N PHE A 151 4.56 23.51 -25.60
CA PHE A 151 3.81 24.47 -26.42
C PHE A 151 3.33 25.68 -25.61
N PRO A 152 4.23 26.47 -24.99
CA PRO A 152 3.86 27.50 -24.01
C PRO A 152 3.03 28.67 -24.56
N GLN A 153 3.01 28.84 -25.88
CA GLN A 153 2.31 29.95 -26.55
C GLN A 153 1.03 29.50 -27.28
N ALA A 154 0.78 28.19 -27.36
CA ALA A 154 -0.36 27.67 -28.09
C ALA A 154 -1.59 27.58 -27.17
N PRO A 155 -2.77 28.08 -27.60
CA PRO A 155 -3.99 27.92 -26.83
C PRO A 155 -4.51 26.48 -26.90
N VAL A 156 -5.26 26.05 -25.87
CA VAL A 156 -5.95 24.76 -25.84
C VAL A 156 -7.42 24.97 -26.17
N PHE A 157 -7.89 24.42 -27.30
CA PHE A 157 -9.31 24.51 -27.69
C PHE A 157 -10.09 23.23 -27.38
N HIS A 158 -9.43 22.08 -27.44
CA HIS A 158 -10.07 20.80 -27.15
C HIS A 158 -9.04 19.79 -26.60
N ALA A 159 -9.55 18.80 -25.89
CA ALA A 159 -8.76 17.65 -25.47
C ALA A 159 -8.56 16.67 -26.64
N ASP A 160 -7.64 15.72 -26.46
CA ASP A 160 -7.51 14.58 -27.36
C ASP A 160 -8.84 13.80 -27.45
N PRO A 161 -9.36 13.51 -28.67
CA PRO A 161 -10.65 12.86 -28.86
C PRO A 161 -10.81 11.49 -28.21
N ALA A 162 -9.72 10.77 -27.97
CA ALA A 162 -9.79 9.46 -27.32
C ALA A 162 -9.94 9.58 -25.78
N LYS A 163 -9.84 10.77 -25.20
CA LYS A 163 -10.24 11.03 -23.81
C LYS A 163 -11.73 11.35 -23.76
N LYS A 164 -12.54 10.40 -23.29
CA LYS A 164 -14.00 10.55 -23.11
C LYS A 164 -14.34 11.42 -21.89
N ALA A 165 -14.05 12.71 -21.97
CA ALA A 165 -14.35 13.69 -20.94
C ALA A 165 -14.72 15.04 -21.56
N VAL A 166 -15.50 15.84 -20.84
CA VAL A 166 -15.87 17.21 -21.21
C VAL A 166 -15.46 18.13 -20.07
N ALA A 167 -14.94 19.31 -20.41
CA ALA A 167 -14.70 20.38 -19.46
C ALA A 167 -15.71 21.50 -19.72
N ILE A 168 -16.31 22.02 -18.66
CA ILE A 168 -17.22 23.17 -18.73
C ILE A 168 -16.47 24.35 -18.12
N ILE A 169 -16.32 25.43 -18.89
CA ILE A 169 -15.64 26.65 -18.46
C ILE A 169 -16.69 27.76 -18.37
N LEU A 170 -16.84 28.32 -17.17
CA LEU A 170 -17.74 29.43 -16.90
C LEU A 170 -16.91 30.69 -16.72
N ASN A 171 -17.08 31.67 -17.61
CA ASN A 171 -16.50 32.99 -17.44
C ASN A 171 -17.50 33.87 -16.68
N ILE A 172 -17.14 34.31 -15.48
CA ILE A 172 -18.03 35.01 -14.55
C ILE A 172 -17.51 36.42 -14.34
N ALA A 173 -18.26 37.41 -14.81
CA ALA A 173 -17.98 38.83 -14.60
C ALA A 173 -19.08 39.56 -13.81
N TRP A 174 -20.21 38.88 -13.56
CA TRP A 174 -21.40 39.33 -12.85
C TRP A 174 -22.35 38.12 -12.65
N GLY A 175 -23.40 38.27 -11.82
CA GLY A 175 -24.37 37.21 -11.54
C GLY A 175 -24.02 36.34 -10.33
N ASP A 176 -23.42 36.93 -9.30
CA ASP A 176 -22.98 36.24 -8.08
C ASP A 176 -24.12 35.48 -7.39
N GLU A 177 -25.37 35.96 -7.53
CA GLU A 177 -26.57 35.32 -7.01
C GLU A 177 -26.81 33.89 -7.54
N HIS A 178 -26.16 33.51 -8.64
CA HIS A 178 -26.28 32.17 -9.24
C HIS A 178 -25.14 31.22 -8.85
N LEU A 179 -24.07 31.71 -8.21
CA LEU A 179 -22.89 30.90 -7.89
C LEU A 179 -23.23 29.71 -6.99
N ASP A 180 -23.98 29.94 -5.91
CA ASP A 180 -24.39 28.89 -4.97
C ASP A 180 -25.27 27.81 -5.63
N LEU A 181 -26.05 28.18 -6.64
CA LEU A 181 -26.83 27.22 -7.41
C LEU A 181 -25.92 26.40 -8.33
N ILE A 182 -25.02 27.07 -9.06
CA ILE A 182 -24.09 26.41 -9.99
C ILE A 182 -23.19 25.43 -9.24
N CYS A 183 -22.59 25.83 -8.11
CA CYS A 183 -21.73 24.97 -7.31
C CYS A 183 -22.47 23.72 -6.83
N ARG A 184 -23.69 23.87 -6.29
CA ARG A 184 -24.52 22.73 -5.88
C ARG A 184 -24.83 21.78 -7.04
N LEU A 185 -25.18 22.31 -8.20
CA LEU A 185 -25.45 21.49 -9.38
C LEU A 185 -24.22 20.70 -9.85
N VAL A 186 -23.03 21.31 -9.78
CA VAL A 186 -21.78 20.61 -10.13
C VAL A 186 -21.50 19.48 -9.14
N GLU A 187 -21.69 19.70 -7.84
CA GLU A 187 -21.53 18.66 -6.81
C GLU A 187 -22.55 17.52 -6.98
N GLU A 188 -23.83 17.84 -7.18
CA GLU A 188 -24.89 16.86 -7.42
C GLU A 188 -24.64 16.02 -8.68
N ALA A 189 -24.06 16.62 -9.73
CA ALA A 189 -23.68 15.93 -10.95
C ALA A 189 -22.40 15.08 -10.81
N GLY A 190 -21.75 15.08 -9.63
CA GLY A 190 -20.47 14.42 -9.41
C GLY A 190 -19.30 15.07 -10.17
N GLY A 191 -19.49 16.32 -10.61
CA GLY A 191 -18.43 17.13 -11.20
C GLY A 191 -17.37 17.48 -10.17
N ARG A 192 -16.19 17.86 -10.67
CA ARG A 192 -15.11 18.38 -9.83
C ARG A 192 -14.94 19.86 -10.17
N LEU A 193 -15.07 20.71 -9.16
CA LEU A 193 -14.78 22.14 -9.23
C LEU A 193 -13.28 22.40 -9.13
#